data_AF-A0A661B7T1-F1
#
_entry.id   AF-A0A661B7T1-F1
#
_cell.length_a   1.000
_cell.length_b   1.000
_cell.length_c   1.000
_cell.angle_alpha   90.00
_cell.angle_beta   90.00
_cell.angle_gamma   90.00
#
_symmetry.space_group_name_H-M   'P 1'
#
loop_
_entity.id
_entity.type
_entity.pdbx_description
1 polymer ?
#
loop_
_entity_poly.entity_id
_entity_poly.type
_entity_poly.pdbx_seq_one_letter_code
_entity_poly.pdbx_strand_id
1 'polypeptide(L)'
;PKGSDMARIIDPYTNQEIEIKLDPTISAVQNAERLYSQARKSERGQQKIQHRIMKLEQELCRLDELNQSSDYHIIANILNIQPETLLGEPEMESIRKNELDYGAGIKKYTSSDGFVILVGRSAEANNRLTFHIAHKEDIWLHAESVKGAHTVIKLAGRNNVSEKALIEAASLAAFYSDAKHASLVPVVYTRRKYVHPIKGKVGQVRLDRGETIFVKPRNKIGE
;
A
#
# COMPACT_ATOMS: atom_id res chain seq x y z
N PRO A 1 20.61 -32.26 -32.45
CA PRO A 1 21.75 -31.56 -33.09
C PRO A 1 21.45 -30.06 -33.17
N LYS A 2 22.44 -29.16 -33.27
CA LYS A 2 22.13 -27.75 -33.58
C LYS A 2 21.35 -27.70 -34.90
N GLY A 3 20.21 -27.00 -34.93
CA GLY A 3 19.33 -26.92 -36.09
C GLY A 3 18.11 -27.86 -36.11
N SER A 4 17.94 -28.76 -35.12
CA SER A 4 16.72 -29.59 -35.01
C SER A 4 15.62 -28.85 -34.25
N ASP A 5 14.40 -28.85 -34.79
CA ASP A 5 13.20 -28.21 -34.24
C ASP A 5 12.35 -29.15 -33.36
N MET A 6 12.60 -30.46 -33.45
CA MET A 6 11.90 -31.50 -32.71
C MET A 6 12.89 -32.57 -32.21
N ALA A 7 12.58 -33.17 -31.06
CA ALA A 7 13.27 -34.34 -30.53
C ALA A 7 12.26 -35.42 -30.15
N ARG A 8 12.47 -36.63 -30.66
CA ARG A 8 11.74 -37.83 -30.24
C ARG A 8 12.53 -38.53 -29.16
N ILE A 9 11.91 -38.71 -28.00
CA ILE A 9 12.52 -39.40 -26.86
C ILE A 9 11.52 -40.39 -26.28
N ILE A 10 12.02 -41.44 -25.65
CA ILE A 10 11.19 -42.39 -24.90
C ILE A 10 11.00 -41.83 -23.50
N ASP A 11 9.76 -41.69 -23.05
CA ASP A 11 9.43 -41.31 -21.68
C ASP A 11 9.83 -42.45 -20.72
N PRO A 12 10.73 -42.21 -19.75
CA PRO A 12 11.18 -43.26 -18.83
C PRO A 12 10.09 -43.79 -17.88
N TYR A 13 8.94 -43.10 -17.76
CA TYR A 13 7.85 -43.51 -16.87
C TYR A 13 6.73 -44.27 -17.59
N THR A 14 6.46 -43.92 -18.85
CA THR A 14 5.37 -44.52 -19.64
C THR A 14 5.87 -45.45 -20.74
N ASN A 15 7.19 -45.43 -21.02
CA ASN A 15 7.85 -46.16 -22.10
C ASN A 15 7.25 -45.89 -23.50
N GLN A 16 6.60 -44.73 -23.66
CA GLN A 16 6.04 -44.26 -24.92
C GLN A 16 6.97 -43.24 -25.57
N GLU A 17 6.97 -43.19 -26.91
CA GLU A 17 7.67 -42.13 -27.63
C GLU A 17 6.89 -40.81 -27.49
N ILE A 18 7.60 -39.79 -27.04
CA ILE A 18 7.10 -38.42 -26.94
C ILE A 18 7.93 -37.51 -27.84
N GLU A 19 7.25 -36.57 -28.48
CA GLU A 19 7.88 -35.59 -29.35
C GLU A 19 7.92 -34.22 -28.66
N ILE A 20 9.13 -33.71 -28.46
CA ILE A 20 9.39 -32.46 -27.75
C ILE A 20 9.88 -31.41 -28.74
N LYS A 21 9.21 -30.26 -28.74
CA LYS A 21 9.61 -29.11 -29.53
C LYS A 21 10.88 -28.46 -28.98
N LEU A 22 11.88 -28.34 -29.84
CA LEU A 22 13.15 -27.69 -29.54
C LEU A 22 13.24 -26.34 -30.23
N ASP A 23 14.08 -25.48 -29.64
CA ASP A 23 14.53 -24.26 -30.28
C ASP A 23 15.78 -24.56 -31.10
N PRO A 24 15.73 -24.45 -32.45
CA PRO A 24 16.83 -24.85 -33.31
C PRO A 24 18.04 -23.90 -33.21
N THR A 25 17.85 -22.71 -32.62
CA THR A 25 18.88 -21.68 -32.48
C THR A 25 19.87 -21.96 -31.34
N ILE A 26 19.51 -22.86 -30.42
CA ILE A 26 20.32 -23.19 -29.24
C ILE A 26 20.73 -24.68 -29.25
N SER A 27 21.72 -25.04 -28.43
CA SER A 27 22.19 -26.42 -28.36
C SER A 27 21.13 -27.35 -27.72
N ALA A 28 21.28 -28.66 -27.93
CA ALA A 28 20.40 -29.65 -27.30
C ALA A 28 20.45 -29.59 -25.76
N VAL A 29 21.65 -29.36 -25.19
CA VAL A 29 21.84 -29.19 -23.75
C VAL A 29 21.13 -27.92 -23.25
N GLN A 30 21.26 -26.81 -23.97
CA GLN A 30 20.59 -25.54 -23.63
C GLN A 30 19.06 -25.65 -23.73
N ASN A 31 18.55 -26.40 -24.72
CA ASN A 31 17.13 -26.72 -24.81
C ASN A 31 16.64 -27.52 -23.58
N ALA A 32 17.39 -28.54 -23.17
CA ALA A 32 17.08 -29.31 -21.98
C ALA A 32 17.06 -28.44 -20.72
N GLU A 33 18.09 -27.63 -20.49
CA GLU A 33 18.15 -26.68 -19.37
C GLU A 33 16.97 -25.69 -19.35
N ARG A 34 16.56 -25.21 -20.53
CA ARG A 34 15.38 -24.33 -20.67
C ARG A 34 14.11 -25.04 -20.23
N LEU A 35 13.88 -26.28 -20.71
CA LEU A 35 12.70 -27.08 -20.36
C LEU A 35 12.68 -27.42 -18.86
N TYR A 36 13.82 -27.82 -18.28
CA TYR A 36 13.94 -28.03 -16.83
C TYR A 36 13.68 -26.76 -16.03
N SER A 37 14.15 -25.61 -16.51
CA SER A 37 13.90 -24.32 -15.86
C SER A 37 12.41 -23.93 -15.91
N GLN A 38 11.72 -24.22 -17.02
CA GLN A 38 10.28 -24.02 -17.15
C GLN A 38 9.49 -24.95 -16.22
N ALA A 39 9.88 -26.22 -16.12
CA ALA A 39 9.27 -27.16 -15.18
C ALA A 39 9.42 -26.68 -13.72
N ARG A 40 10.64 -26.35 -13.28
CA ARG A 40 10.90 -25.80 -11.93
C ARG A 40 10.17 -24.48 -11.66
N LYS A 41 9.97 -23.64 -12.69
CA LYS A 41 9.17 -22.41 -12.56
C LYS A 41 7.70 -22.74 -12.37
N SER A 42 7.19 -23.71 -13.13
CA SER A 42 5.79 -24.15 -13.07
C SER A 42 5.47 -24.83 -11.73
N GLU A 43 6.34 -25.70 -11.21
CA GLU A 43 6.21 -26.32 -9.88
C GLU A 43 6.16 -25.27 -8.76
N ARG A 44 7.11 -24.32 -8.76
CA ARG A 44 7.10 -23.19 -7.81
C ARG A 44 5.86 -22.31 -7.97
N GLY A 45 5.38 -22.16 -9.20
CA GLY A 45 4.15 -21.44 -9.52
C GLY A 45 2.93 -22.14 -8.92
N GLN A 46 2.82 -23.46 -9.07
CA GLN A 46 1.73 -24.28 -8.56
C GLN A 46 1.58 -24.15 -7.05
N GLN A 47 2.68 -24.25 -6.29
CA GLN A 47 2.66 -24.06 -4.83
C GLN A 47 2.16 -22.66 -4.43
N LYS A 48 2.60 -21.62 -5.13
CA LYS A 48 2.14 -20.24 -4.89
C LYS A 48 0.66 -20.05 -5.24
N ILE A 49 0.21 -20.66 -6.33
CA ILE A 49 -1.20 -20.61 -6.76
C ILE A 49 -2.08 -21.33 -5.73
N GLN A 50 -1.70 -22.52 -5.28
CA GLN A 50 -2.43 -23.26 -4.24
C GLN A 50 -2.57 -22.44 -2.96
N HIS A 51 -1.48 -21.87 -2.46
CA HIS A 51 -1.54 -21.00 -1.28
C HIS A 51 -2.41 -19.75 -1.51
N ARG A 52 -2.46 -19.23 -2.75
CA ARG A 52 -3.33 -18.09 -3.09
C ARG A 52 -4.81 -18.48 -3.17
N ILE A 53 -5.12 -19.67 -3.70
CA ILE A 53 -6.46 -20.24 -3.69
C ILE A 53 -6.95 -20.35 -2.25
N MET A 54 -6.16 -20.99 -1.37
CA MET A 54 -6.52 -21.13 0.05
C MET A 54 -6.82 -19.78 0.73
N LYS A 55 -6.00 -18.75 0.47
CA LYS A 55 -6.25 -17.41 1.03
C LYS A 55 -7.53 -16.75 0.49
N LEU A 56 -7.83 -16.93 -0.79
CA LEU A 56 -9.03 -16.38 -1.40
C LEU A 56 -10.29 -17.11 -0.92
N GLU A 57 -10.22 -18.42 -0.73
CA GLU A 57 -11.30 -19.21 -0.14
C GLU A 57 -11.60 -18.81 1.31
N GLN A 58 -10.56 -18.54 2.11
CA GLN A 58 -10.74 -18.01 3.47
C GLN A 58 -11.41 -16.63 3.46
N GLU A 59 -11.02 -15.74 2.55
CA GLU A 59 -11.64 -14.42 2.45
C GLU A 59 -13.09 -14.51 1.96
N LEU A 60 -13.37 -15.40 1.00
CA LEU A 60 -14.74 -15.68 0.56
C LEU A 60 -15.62 -16.17 1.71
N CYS A 61 -15.16 -17.15 2.49
CA CYS A 61 -15.89 -17.66 3.65
C CYS A 61 -16.19 -16.54 4.66
N ARG A 62 -15.20 -15.69 4.95
CA ARG A 62 -15.34 -14.55 5.85
C ARG A 62 -16.37 -13.52 5.34
N LEU A 63 -16.42 -13.26 4.04
CA LEU A 63 -17.39 -12.36 3.42
C LEU A 63 -18.79 -12.97 3.36
N ASP A 64 -18.91 -14.28 3.15
CA ASP A 64 -20.18 -14.99 3.19
C ASP A 64 -20.76 -15.02 4.60
N GLU A 65 -19.93 -15.24 5.63
CA GLU A 65 -20.31 -15.07 7.04
C GLU A 65 -20.85 -13.67 7.32
N LEU A 66 -20.21 -12.63 6.77
CA LEU A 66 -20.65 -11.24 6.90
C LEU A 66 -22.00 -10.98 6.23
N ASN A 67 -22.22 -11.55 5.04
CA ASN A 67 -23.48 -11.43 4.32
C ASN A 67 -24.63 -12.17 5.01
N GLN A 68 -24.33 -13.27 5.72
CA GLN A 68 -25.33 -14.06 6.43
C GLN A 68 -25.58 -13.56 7.86
N SER A 69 -24.60 -12.89 8.48
CA SER A 69 -24.78 -12.29 9.80
C SER A 69 -25.65 -11.03 9.69
N SER A 70 -26.91 -11.14 10.08
CA SER A 70 -27.72 -9.96 10.44
C SER A 70 -27.27 -9.34 11.77
N ASP A 71 -26.33 -9.99 12.47
CA ASP A 71 -25.69 -9.51 13.68
C ASP A 71 -24.62 -8.48 13.35
N TYR A 72 -25.13 -7.29 13.15
CA TYR A 72 -24.45 -6.02 13.24
C TYR A 72 -23.24 -5.97 14.22
N HIS A 73 -23.32 -6.59 15.41
CA HIS A 73 -22.23 -6.57 16.40
C HIS A 73 -20.97 -7.30 15.89
N ILE A 74 -21.15 -8.35 15.07
CA ILE A 74 -20.07 -9.08 14.41
C ILE A 74 -19.44 -8.20 13.33
N ILE A 75 -20.27 -7.49 12.56
CA ILE A 75 -19.83 -6.52 11.54
C ILE A 75 -18.96 -5.42 12.19
N ALA A 76 -19.40 -4.86 13.31
CA ALA A 76 -18.70 -3.81 14.03
C ALA A 76 -17.33 -4.27 14.57
N ASN A 77 -17.29 -5.45 15.20
CA ASN A 77 -16.07 -6.01 15.78
C ASN A 77 -15.02 -6.35 14.69
N ILE A 78 -15.46 -6.85 13.54
CA ILE A 78 -14.59 -7.16 12.40
C ILE A 78 -14.08 -5.90 11.69
N LEU A 79 -14.92 -4.87 11.56
CA LEU A 79 -14.53 -3.57 11.00
C LEU A 79 -13.76 -2.70 12.00
N ASN A 80 -13.59 -3.18 13.23
CA ASN A 80 -12.91 -2.50 14.33
C ASN A 80 -13.53 -1.13 14.64
N ILE A 81 -14.86 -1.09 14.62
CA ILE A 81 -15.70 0.07 14.91
C ILE A 81 -16.68 -0.29 16.02
N GLN A 82 -17.17 0.70 16.74
CA GLN A 82 -18.07 0.48 17.86
C GLN A 82 -19.45 0.04 17.36
N PRO A 83 -20.10 -0.96 18.00
CA PRO A 83 -21.41 -1.46 17.60
C PRO A 83 -22.58 -0.47 17.69
N GLU A 84 -22.32 0.76 18.07
CA GLU A 84 -23.30 1.84 18.11
C GLU A 84 -23.22 2.67 16.80
N THR A 85 -22.11 2.54 16.04
CA THR A 85 -21.79 3.37 14.87
C THR A 85 -22.64 3.09 13.62
N LEU A 86 -22.82 1.83 13.23
CA LEU A 86 -23.78 1.44 12.19
C LEU A 86 -25.27 1.59 12.66
N LEU A 87 -25.61 1.70 13.98
CA LEU A 87 -27.02 1.56 14.49
C LEU A 87 -27.71 2.93 14.52
N GLY A 88 -26.93 4.00 14.38
CA GLY A 88 -27.42 5.29 13.97
C GLY A 88 -28.46 5.90 14.90
N GLU A 89 -28.16 6.06 16.19
CA GLU A 89 -28.82 7.09 17.01
C GLU A 89 -27.84 7.79 17.97
N PRO A 90 -28.11 9.07 18.32
CA PRO A 90 -27.06 10.08 18.40
C PRO A 90 -26.70 10.45 19.84
N GLU A 91 -25.41 10.44 20.17
CA GLU A 91 -24.92 11.25 21.28
C GLU A 91 -24.78 12.70 20.82
N MET A 92 -25.81 13.48 21.12
CA MET A 92 -25.73 14.93 21.23
C MET A 92 -24.85 15.28 22.41
N GLU A 93 -23.56 15.51 22.15
CA GLU A 93 -22.90 16.64 22.78
C GLU A 93 -21.86 17.23 21.83
N SER A 94 -22.20 18.45 21.43
CA SER A 94 -21.51 19.32 20.48
C SER A 94 -19.99 19.29 20.61
N ILE A 95 -19.29 19.18 19.46
CA ILE A 95 -18.31 20.17 18.99
C ILE A 95 -18.04 19.93 17.49
N ARG A 96 -18.59 20.84 16.69
CA ARG A 96 -18.16 21.29 15.35
C ARG A 96 -18.32 20.29 14.18
N LYS A 97 -19.42 20.48 13.45
CA LYS A 97 -19.45 20.44 11.98
C LYS A 97 -18.12 20.95 11.42
N ASN A 98 -17.32 20.07 10.80
CA ASN A 98 -16.51 20.34 9.60
C ASN A 98 -15.45 19.26 9.38
N GLU A 99 -15.81 18.07 8.96
CA GLU A 99 -14.86 17.25 8.20
C GLU A 99 -15.55 16.70 6.97
N LEU A 100 -15.25 17.32 5.82
CA LEU A 100 -15.34 16.65 4.53
C LEU A 100 -14.69 15.28 4.71
N ASP A 101 -15.51 14.23 4.66
CA ASP A 101 -15.04 12.86 4.76
C ASP A 101 -14.12 12.58 3.56
N TYR A 102 -12.81 12.59 3.80
CA TYR A 102 -11.82 12.22 2.79
C TYR A 102 -11.83 10.70 2.53
N GLY A 103 -12.71 9.96 3.21
CA GLY A 103 -12.93 8.52 3.14
C GLY A 103 -12.20 7.76 4.25
N ALA A 104 -12.57 6.48 4.37
CA ALA A 104 -12.01 5.57 5.37
C ALA A 104 -10.47 5.58 5.40
N GLY A 105 -9.91 5.70 6.61
CA GLY A 105 -8.48 5.59 6.86
C GLY A 105 -7.66 6.87 6.67
N ILE A 106 -8.26 8.02 6.35
CA ILE A 106 -7.58 9.33 6.30
C ILE A 106 -8.00 10.16 7.52
N LYS A 107 -7.04 10.53 8.36
CA LYS A 107 -7.26 11.47 9.46
C LYS A 107 -6.95 12.89 9.02
N LYS A 108 -7.80 13.83 9.43
CA LYS A 108 -7.56 15.26 9.25
C LYS A 108 -7.07 15.89 10.55
N TYR A 109 -6.17 16.84 10.38
CA TYR A 109 -5.57 17.66 11.41
C TYR A 109 -5.54 19.10 10.89
N THR A 110 -5.44 20.05 11.82
CA THR A 110 -5.22 21.46 11.48
C THR A 110 -3.98 21.92 12.20
N SER A 111 -3.00 22.45 11.45
CA SER A 111 -1.81 23.05 12.03
C SER A 111 -2.19 24.23 12.94
N SER A 112 -1.30 24.62 13.83
CA SER A 112 -1.57 25.72 14.76
C SER A 112 -1.75 27.09 14.08
N ASP A 113 -1.37 27.21 12.81
CA ASP A 113 -1.56 28.37 11.93
C ASP A 113 -2.55 28.11 10.77
N GLY A 114 -3.38 27.07 10.91
CA GLY A 114 -4.59 26.89 10.11
C GLY A 114 -4.43 26.17 8.77
N PHE A 115 -3.30 25.51 8.49
CA PHE A 115 -3.17 24.60 7.36
C PHE A 115 -3.87 23.29 7.65
N VAL A 116 -4.55 22.73 6.64
CA VAL A 116 -5.15 21.39 6.76
C VAL A 116 -4.07 20.35 6.48
N ILE A 117 -3.91 19.41 7.42
CA ILE A 117 -2.97 18.29 7.32
C ILE A 117 -3.80 17.00 7.24
N LEU A 118 -3.51 16.14 6.29
CA LEU A 118 -4.18 14.85 6.08
C LEU A 118 -3.18 13.72 6.23
N VAL A 119 -3.56 12.63 6.91
CA VAL A 119 -2.69 11.49 7.22
C VAL A 119 -3.38 10.18 6.81
N GLY A 120 -2.80 9.44 5.88
CA GLY A 120 -3.28 8.11 5.49
C GLY A 120 -2.77 7.02 6.42
N ARG A 121 -3.66 6.17 6.96
CA ARG A 121 -3.30 5.13 7.95
C ARG A 121 -3.19 3.71 7.38
N SER A 122 -3.38 3.54 6.08
CA SER A 122 -3.22 2.27 5.37
C SER A 122 -2.57 2.49 3.99
N ALA A 123 -2.14 1.42 3.32
CA ALA A 123 -1.57 1.52 1.98
C ALA A 123 -2.60 2.07 0.96
N GLU A 124 -3.86 1.67 1.08
CA GLU A 124 -4.98 2.15 0.26
C GLU A 124 -5.27 3.62 0.54
N ALA A 125 -5.34 4.01 1.81
CA ALA A 125 -5.56 5.39 2.21
C ALA A 125 -4.39 6.29 1.77
N ASN A 126 -3.15 5.81 1.86
CA ASN A 126 -1.96 6.50 1.38
C ASN A 126 -2.03 6.76 -0.13
N ASN A 127 -2.38 5.74 -0.91
CA ASN A 127 -2.54 5.87 -2.35
C ASN A 127 -3.68 6.82 -2.72
N ARG A 128 -4.83 6.72 -2.07
CA ARG A 128 -5.96 7.62 -2.27
C ARG A 128 -5.58 9.06 -1.92
N LEU A 129 -4.98 9.26 -0.75
CA LEU A 129 -4.54 10.56 -0.26
C LEU A 129 -3.57 11.22 -1.24
N THR A 130 -2.50 10.51 -1.62
CA THR A 130 -1.44 11.07 -2.46
C THR A 130 -1.89 11.27 -3.91
N PHE A 131 -2.62 10.31 -4.48
CA PHE A 131 -2.85 10.33 -5.92
C PHE A 131 -4.22 10.88 -6.33
N HIS A 132 -5.23 10.84 -5.46
CA HIS A 132 -6.60 11.23 -5.78
C HIS A 132 -7.09 12.48 -5.01
N ILE A 133 -6.62 12.70 -3.77
CA ILE A 133 -7.08 13.81 -2.91
C ILE A 133 -6.12 14.99 -2.92
N ALA A 134 -4.82 14.71 -2.91
CA ALA A 134 -3.79 15.75 -2.90
C ALA A 134 -3.71 16.45 -4.26
N HIS A 135 -3.70 17.77 -4.21
CA HIS A 135 -3.45 18.60 -5.38
C HIS A 135 -1.96 18.59 -5.73
N LYS A 136 -1.61 18.85 -6.99
CA LYS A 136 -0.22 18.78 -7.50
C LYS A 136 0.77 19.67 -6.74
N GLU A 137 0.31 20.79 -6.20
CA GLU A 137 1.13 21.74 -5.45
C GLU A 137 1.18 21.47 -3.94
N ASP A 138 0.28 20.64 -3.41
CA ASP A 138 0.25 20.32 -1.97
C ASP A 138 1.58 19.68 -1.53
N ILE A 139 1.94 19.86 -0.27
CA ILE A 139 3.17 19.30 0.29
C ILE A 139 2.88 17.88 0.77
N TRP A 140 3.66 16.92 0.30
CA TRP A 140 3.63 15.53 0.69
C TRP A 140 4.83 15.22 1.59
N LEU A 141 4.62 14.41 2.62
CA LEU A 141 5.62 14.01 3.60
C LEU A 141 5.54 12.51 3.91
N HIS A 142 6.69 11.91 4.24
CA HIS A 142 6.79 10.53 4.71
C HIS A 142 8.09 10.30 5.51
N ALA A 143 8.05 9.40 6.50
CA ALA A 143 9.24 9.04 7.27
C ALA A 143 10.24 8.25 6.41
N GLU A 144 11.52 8.63 6.44
CA GLU A 144 12.52 8.06 5.54
C GLU A 144 12.92 6.63 5.95
N SER A 145 13.13 5.75 4.97
CA SER A 145 13.62 4.36 5.16
C SER A 145 12.77 3.43 6.04
N VAL A 146 11.57 3.84 6.44
CA VAL A 146 10.65 3.04 7.27
C VAL A 146 9.26 2.98 6.65
N LYS A 147 8.42 2.03 7.09
CA LYS A 147 7.00 2.07 6.70
C LYS A 147 6.31 3.17 7.50
N GLY A 148 5.43 3.93 6.85
CA GLY A 148 4.66 4.94 7.52
C GLY A 148 3.49 5.49 6.72
N ALA A 149 2.78 6.42 7.36
CA ALA A 149 1.72 7.18 6.74
C ALA A 149 2.26 8.14 5.68
N HIS A 150 1.53 8.27 4.58
CA HIS A 150 1.65 9.45 3.74
C HIS A 150 0.93 10.60 4.44
N THR A 151 1.60 11.71 4.58
CA THR A 151 1.03 12.94 5.16
C THR A 151 1.01 14.03 4.10
N VAL A 152 -0.08 14.80 4.02
CA VAL A 152 -0.24 15.88 3.04
C VAL A 152 -0.70 17.16 3.72
N ILE A 153 -0.01 18.26 3.44
CA ILE A 153 -0.43 19.61 3.83
C ILE A 153 -1.12 20.26 2.64
N LYS A 154 -2.41 20.60 2.80
CA LYS A 154 -3.18 21.29 1.78
C LYS A 154 -2.75 22.76 1.74
N LEU A 155 -2.21 23.21 0.61
CA LEU A 155 -1.84 24.61 0.43
C LEU A 155 -3.06 25.49 0.17
N ALA A 156 -4.15 24.95 -0.40
CA ALA A 156 -5.41 25.66 -0.65
C ALA A 156 -5.22 27.03 -1.33
N GLY A 157 -4.28 27.15 -2.27
CA GLY A 157 -3.97 28.39 -2.99
C GLY A 157 -2.90 29.28 -2.35
N ARG A 158 -2.36 28.91 -1.17
CA ARG A 158 -1.17 29.56 -0.58
C ARG A 158 0.08 29.19 -1.37
N ASN A 159 0.99 30.14 -1.56
CA ASN A 159 2.23 29.91 -2.32
C ASN A 159 3.22 29.00 -1.58
N ASN A 160 3.33 29.18 -0.27
CA ASN A 160 4.28 28.46 0.58
C ASN A 160 3.58 27.91 1.83
N VAL A 161 4.11 26.78 2.34
CA VAL A 161 3.78 26.26 3.66
C VAL A 161 4.62 26.98 4.71
N SER A 162 4.07 27.22 5.89
CA SER A 162 4.87 27.72 7.00
C SER A 162 5.79 26.64 7.54
N GLU A 163 6.93 27.04 8.11
CA GLU A 163 7.85 26.12 8.79
C GLU A 163 7.14 25.38 9.93
N LYS A 164 6.26 26.08 10.66
CA LYS A 164 5.49 25.51 11.76
C LYS A 164 4.57 24.38 11.32
N ALA A 165 3.77 24.61 10.27
CA ALA A 165 2.89 23.56 9.72
C ALA A 165 3.70 22.39 9.14
N LEU A 166 4.87 22.68 8.55
CA LEU A 166 5.77 21.65 8.03
C LEU A 166 6.30 20.75 9.15
N ILE A 167 6.78 21.33 10.26
CA ILE A 167 7.26 20.59 11.43
C ILE A 167 6.13 19.77 12.05
N GLU A 168 4.95 20.37 12.26
CA GLU A 168 3.79 19.67 12.85
C GLU A 168 3.34 18.49 12.00
N ALA A 169 3.28 18.66 10.67
CA ALA A 169 2.94 17.57 9.74
C ALA A 169 4.03 16.49 9.70
N ALA A 170 5.30 16.88 9.74
CA ALA A 170 6.42 15.93 9.77
C ALA A 170 6.41 15.11 11.06
N SER A 171 6.15 15.73 12.22
CA SER A 171 6.01 15.04 13.50
C SER A 171 4.87 14.02 13.48
N LEU A 172 3.75 14.32 12.81
CA LEU A 172 2.67 13.36 12.58
C LEU A 172 3.10 12.22 11.66
N ALA A 173 3.79 12.50 10.55
CA ALA A 173 4.32 11.48 9.65
C ALA A 173 5.27 10.51 10.39
N ALA A 174 6.14 11.05 11.24
CA ALA A 174 7.03 10.27 12.09
C ALA A 174 6.27 9.43 13.13
N PHE A 175 5.24 10.00 13.78
CA PHE A 175 4.42 9.27 14.75
C PHE A 175 3.63 8.12 14.14
N TYR A 176 3.12 8.30 12.92
CA TYR A 176 2.41 7.25 12.18
C TYR A 176 3.35 6.38 11.32
N SER A 177 4.58 6.20 11.77
CA SER A 177 5.57 5.31 11.15
C SER A 177 6.09 4.26 12.13
N ASP A 178 6.84 3.27 11.62
CA ASP A 178 7.55 2.30 12.45
C ASP A 178 8.60 2.98 13.37
N ALA A 179 9.01 4.22 13.06
CA ALA A 179 9.98 5.00 13.84
C ALA A 179 9.35 5.83 14.98
N LYS A 180 8.08 5.60 15.35
CA LYS A 180 7.34 6.40 16.36
C LYS A 180 7.98 6.52 17.74
N HIS A 181 8.87 5.59 18.11
CA HIS A 181 9.57 5.57 19.39
C HIS A 181 10.99 6.17 19.34
N ALA A 182 11.46 6.57 18.16
CA ALA A 182 12.76 7.22 18.02
C ALA A 182 12.73 8.65 18.54
N SER A 183 13.84 9.11 19.12
CA SER A 183 13.97 10.48 19.61
C SER A 183 13.93 11.53 18.49
N LEU A 184 14.45 11.17 17.32
CA LEU A 184 14.54 12.02 16.14
C LEU A 184 14.37 11.15 14.89
N VAL A 185 13.49 11.57 13.99
CA VAL A 185 13.14 10.83 12.77
C VAL A 185 13.37 11.73 11.55
N PRO A 186 14.13 11.27 10.53
CA PRO A 186 14.20 11.95 9.24
C PRO A 186 12.87 11.78 8.50
N VAL A 187 12.28 12.90 8.10
CA VAL A 187 11.05 12.96 7.31
C VAL A 187 11.35 13.67 6.01
N VAL A 188 11.13 12.99 4.90
CA VAL A 188 11.25 13.60 3.58
C VAL A 188 9.95 14.34 3.26
N TYR A 189 10.08 15.53 2.65
CA TYR A 189 8.96 16.28 2.11
C TYR A 189 9.24 16.80 0.72
N THR A 190 8.18 16.95 -0.07
CA THR A 190 8.24 17.48 -1.43
C THR A 190 6.85 17.92 -1.89
N ARG A 191 6.73 18.60 -3.04
CA ARG A 191 5.42 18.82 -3.65
C ARG A 191 4.88 17.52 -4.23
N ARG A 192 3.57 17.26 -4.10
CA ARG A 192 2.92 16.03 -4.59
C ARG A 192 3.19 15.73 -6.06
N LYS A 193 3.37 16.74 -6.92
CA LYS A 193 3.71 16.55 -8.34
C LYS A 193 5.04 15.84 -8.60
N TYR A 194 5.93 15.76 -7.62
CA TYR A 194 7.21 15.06 -7.69
C TYR A 194 7.16 13.64 -7.08
N VAL A 195 5.97 13.21 -6.66
CA VAL A 195 5.71 11.89 -6.08
C VAL A 195 5.04 11.01 -7.14
N HIS A 196 5.68 9.89 -7.47
CA HIS A 196 5.20 8.97 -8.49
C HIS A 196 4.95 7.59 -7.90
N PRO A 197 3.86 6.90 -8.28
CA PRO A 197 3.60 5.55 -7.80
C PRO A 197 4.58 4.54 -8.43
N ILE A 198 4.98 3.53 -7.66
CA ILE A 198 5.68 2.37 -8.20
C ILE A 198 4.65 1.37 -8.73
N LYS A 199 4.70 1.09 -10.05
CA LYS A 199 3.76 0.18 -10.72
C LYS A 199 3.71 -1.18 -10.00
N GLY A 200 2.49 -1.63 -9.68
CA GLY A 200 2.24 -2.93 -9.04
C GLY A 200 2.44 -2.98 -7.53
N LYS A 201 2.80 -1.86 -6.86
CA LYS A 201 2.98 -1.79 -5.41
C LYS A 201 2.17 -0.65 -4.79
N VAL A 202 1.08 -0.99 -4.10
CA VAL A 202 0.21 -0.03 -3.41
C VAL A 202 0.97 0.63 -2.26
N GLY A 203 0.90 1.96 -2.16
CA GLY A 203 1.56 2.74 -1.12
C GLY A 203 3.07 2.96 -1.31
N GLN A 204 3.71 2.39 -2.33
CA GLN A 204 5.12 2.67 -2.63
C GLN A 204 5.26 3.76 -3.67
N VAL A 205 6.17 4.70 -3.40
CA VAL A 205 6.41 5.87 -4.25
C VAL A 205 7.88 6.06 -4.56
N ARG A 206 8.15 6.67 -5.71
CA ARG A 206 9.45 7.21 -6.10
C ARG A 206 9.35 8.72 -6.11
N LEU A 207 10.35 9.40 -5.56
CA LEU A 207 10.45 10.85 -5.55
C LEU A 207 11.42 11.32 -6.63
N ASP A 208 11.07 12.38 -7.36
CA ASP A 208 12.03 13.05 -8.27
C ASP A 208 12.95 14.02 -7.52
N ARG A 209 12.43 14.61 -6.43
CA ARG A 209 13.12 15.55 -5.54
C ARG A 209 12.49 15.50 -4.17
N GLY A 210 13.26 15.79 -3.13
CA GLY A 210 12.78 15.90 -1.77
C GLY A 210 13.82 16.54 -0.88
N GLU A 211 13.35 17.19 0.17
CA GLU A 211 14.17 17.73 1.25
C GLU A 211 13.84 16.94 2.52
N THR A 212 14.81 16.83 3.43
CA THR A 212 14.64 16.06 4.66
C THR A 212 14.67 17.01 5.85
N ILE A 213 13.69 16.86 6.74
CA ILE A 213 13.63 17.53 8.04
C ILE A 213 13.70 16.50 9.15
N PHE A 214 14.41 16.83 10.24
CA PHE A 214 14.50 15.97 11.42
C PHE A 214 13.51 16.44 12.47
N VAL A 215 12.63 15.53 12.91
CA VAL A 215 11.56 15.86 13.86
C VAL A 215 11.41 14.81 14.94
N LYS A 216 10.90 15.23 16.10
CA LYS A 216 10.45 14.31 17.14
C LYS A 216 9.03 13.82 16.80
N PRO A 217 8.74 12.50 16.88
CA PRO A 217 7.38 11.99 16.70
C PRO A 217 6.41 12.61 17.71
N ARG A 218 5.28 13.15 17.24
CA ARG A 218 4.19 13.67 18.09
C ARG A 218 2.83 13.35 17.47
N ASN A 219 1.85 12.99 18.30
CA ASN A 219 0.48 12.69 17.87
C ASN A 219 -0.50 13.85 18.05
N LYS A 220 -0.02 14.97 18.62
CA LYS A 220 -0.76 16.20 18.83
C LYS A 220 -0.06 17.37 18.14
N ILE A 221 -0.87 18.34 17.74
CA ILE A 221 -0.43 19.61 17.16
C ILE A 221 -0.51 20.69 18.24
N GLY A 222 0.48 21.57 18.31
CA GLY A 222 0.46 22.76 19.17
C GLY A 222 1.09 22.62 20.55
N GLU A 223 1.70 21.46 20.87
CA GLU A 223 2.61 21.28 22.02
C GLU A 223 4.07 21.52 21.60
#